data_AF-D6XZN4-F1
#
_entry.id   AF-D6XZN4-F1
#
_cell.length_a   1.000
_cell.length_b   1.000
_cell.length_c   1.000
_cell.angle_alpha   90.00
_cell.angle_beta   90.00
_cell.angle_gamma   90.00
#
_symmetry.space_group_name_H-M   'P 1'
#
loop_
_entity.id
_entity.type
_entity.pdbx_description
1 polymer ?
#
loop_
_entity_poly.entity_id
_entity_poly.type
_entity_poly.pdbx_seq_one_letter_code
_entity_poly.pdbx_strand_id
1 'polypeptide(L)'
;MTFDDAEPYLNEARRTMVPVRFVSENLGAEVTWNASDGSVLISNSTQEILLYMNSRELIYNGERKKVDTDTVYSSIYQRNFVPLRFVSEFLGSKIDYTRASNGHFTIYLNKPQTEHSYISPELTEQKNVEASNPLTSLETIMPGASFEEVITLLGEPYRKEIHNLGYEWWIYNHSLSEYIQVAVSEGEVQELYTLSDQYMIHDVSVNDSFKRITEDFTMEPSINVEGHRVAYTMKNPVGEEVESYYARVDKHIVRFYFDLHEQRRLTGMRAMNEDTFVKTSPFGFTYSFYSDAQFMHEVEPLPLHRQNQLNRANERIMFDIMNVNRYKRNIGVLKLRQDISRVAYNHSKDMRNFAFFSHESAYSGYPWDRMKAAGLPTEVNENIARGFDDAINANAGLMNSEGHRKALLNPSLNEVGVGVSGSYYTQKFIR
;
A
#
# COMPACT_ATOMS: atom_id res chain seq x y z
N MET A 1 -1.28 -13.60 0.51
CA MET A 1 0.14 -13.19 0.35
C MET A 1 0.20 -12.34 -0.90
N THR A 2 0.80 -11.16 -0.84
CA THR A 2 0.80 -10.16 -1.92
C THR A 2 2.07 -10.22 -2.75
N PHE A 3 1.93 -9.85 -4.02
CA PHE A 3 3.02 -9.80 -4.97
C PHE A 3 3.54 -8.37 -5.02
N ASP A 4 4.43 -8.02 -4.08
CA ASP A 4 4.80 -6.63 -3.83
C ASP A 4 5.53 -5.95 -5.02
N ASP A 5 6.04 -6.73 -5.99
CA ASP A 5 6.80 -6.20 -7.13
C ASP A 5 6.41 -6.78 -8.52
N ALA A 6 5.69 -7.91 -8.59
CA ALA A 6 5.39 -8.59 -9.84
C ALA A 6 4.34 -9.73 -9.70
N GLU A 7 3.24 -9.68 -10.47
CA GLU A 7 2.14 -10.65 -10.36
C GLU A 7 2.42 -12.02 -11.01
N PRO A 8 1.81 -13.11 -10.52
CA PRO A 8 1.84 -14.40 -11.20
C PRO A 8 1.15 -14.37 -12.55
N TYR A 9 1.61 -15.20 -13.46
CA TYR A 9 0.96 -15.39 -14.75
C TYR A 9 1.00 -16.86 -15.19
N LEU A 10 0.22 -17.23 -16.21
CA LEU A 10 0.35 -18.54 -16.86
C LEU A 10 1.24 -18.41 -18.08
N ASN A 11 2.29 -19.23 -18.19
CA ASN A 11 3.11 -19.27 -19.41
C ASN A 11 2.45 -20.09 -20.54
N GLU A 12 3.07 -20.10 -21.73
CA GLU A 12 2.59 -20.84 -22.91
C GLU A 12 2.41 -22.35 -22.66
N ALA A 13 3.21 -22.91 -21.73
CA ALA A 13 3.11 -24.31 -21.29
C ALA A 13 2.02 -24.55 -20.21
N ARG A 14 1.16 -23.55 -19.96
CA ARG A 14 0.09 -23.56 -18.95
C ARG A 14 0.61 -23.83 -17.54
N ARG A 15 1.77 -23.27 -17.20
CA ARG A 15 2.33 -23.29 -15.83
C ARG A 15 2.16 -21.94 -15.18
N THR A 16 1.75 -21.95 -13.91
CA THR A 16 1.70 -20.76 -13.08
C THR A 16 3.14 -20.33 -12.78
N MET A 17 3.55 -19.21 -13.34
CA MET A 17 4.81 -18.53 -13.11
C MET A 17 4.64 -17.55 -11.97
N VAL A 18 5.62 -17.50 -11.08
CA VAL A 18 5.62 -16.66 -9.89
C VAL A 18 7.02 -16.06 -9.70
N PRO A 19 7.16 -14.88 -9.07
CA PRO A 19 8.48 -14.34 -8.78
C PRO A 19 9.26 -15.27 -7.86
N VAL A 20 10.54 -15.50 -8.17
CA VAL A 20 11.36 -16.47 -7.45
C VAL A 20 11.49 -16.13 -5.97
N ARG A 21 11.75 -14.86 -5.64
CA ARG A 21 11.86 -14.38 -4.25
C ARG A 21 10.56 -14.53 -3.50
N PHE A 22 9.44 -14.21 -4.15
CA PHE A 22 8.12 -14.32 -3.55
C PHE A 22 7.89 -15.73 -3.01
N VAL A 23 8.12 -16.79 -3.78
CA VAL A 23 7.89 -18.14 -3.25
C VAL A 23 9.02 -18.58 -2.33
N SER A 24 10.28 -18.36 -2.70
CA SER A 24 11.43 -18.87 -1.94
C SER A 24 11.56 -18.28 -0.54
N GLU A 25 11.45 -16.95 -0.40
CA GLU A 25 11.54 -16.28 0.90
C GLU A 25 10.33 -16.61 1.78
N ASN A 26 9.15 -16.76 1.17
CA ASN A 26 7.97 -17.23 1.89
C ASN A 26 8.10 -18.71 2.34
N LEU A 27 8.96 -19.50 1.72
CA LEU A 27 9.26 -20.87 2.13
C LEU A 27 10.53 -20.97 3.01
N GLY A 28 11.04 -19.83 3.50
CA GLY A 28 12.18 -19.78 4.42
C GLY A 28 13.53 -19.98 3.75
N ALA A 29 13.63 -19.74 2.44
CA ALA A 29 14.87 -19.78 1.68
C ALA A 29 15.34 -18.36 1.29
N GLU A 30 16.65 -18.14 1.34
CA GLU A 30 17.29 -16.92 0.84
C GLU A 30 17.51 -17.00 -0.67
N VAL A 31 17.49 -15.86 -1.35
CA VAL A 31 17.66 -15.78 -2.81
C VAL A 31 18.75 -14.78 -3.19
N THR A 32 19.85 -15.30 -3.73
CA THR A 32 21.01 -14.52 -4.18
C THR A 32 21.12 -14.54 -5.70
N TRP A 33 21.43 -13.39 -6.30
CA TRP A 33 21.70 -13.29 -7.75
C TRP A 33 23.20 -13.21 -8.01
N ASN A 34 23.70 -14.02 -8.95
CA ASN A 34 25.06 -13.94 -9.44
C ASN A 34 25.10 -13.17 -10.76
N ALA A 35 25.65 -11.96 -10.72
CA ALA A 35 25.73 -11.09 -11.89
C ALA A 35 26.76 -11.56 -12.94
N SER A 36 27.70 -12.45 -12.60
CA SER A 36 28.77 -12.88 -13.51
C SER A 36 28.29 -13.89 -14.57
N ASP A 37 27.31 -14.72 -14.24
CA ASP A 37 26.75 -15.75 -15.12
C ASP A 37 25.22 -15.72 -15.21
N GLY A 38 24.57 -14.78 -14.52
CA GLY A 38 23.12 -14.61 -14.54
C GLY A 38 22.37 -15.74 -13.82
N SER A 39 23.00 -16.42 -12.88
CA SER A 39 22.37 -17.48 -12.08
C SER A 39 21.67 -16.95 -10.83
N VAL A 40 20.61 -17.65 -10.39
CA VAL A 40 19.92 -17.42 -9.11
C VAL A 40 20.23 -18.58 -8.18
N LEU A 41 20.81 -18.29 -7.02
CA LEU A 41 20.96 -19.25 -5.93
C LEU A 41 19.79 -19.09 -4.95
N ILE A 42 19.09 -20.19 -4.67
CA ILE A 42 18.07 -20.28 -3.64
C ILE A 42 18.56 -21.27 -2.60
N SER A 43 18.63 -20.88 -1.33
CA SER A 43 19.16 -21.77 -0.29
C SER A 43 18.45 -21.61 1.05
N ASN A 44 18.28 -22.72 1.77
CA ASN A 44 17.91 -22.72 3.19
C ASN A 44 18.91 -23.62 3.97
N SER A 45 18.62 -23.94 5.23
CA SER A 45 19.50 -24.75 6.08
C SER A 45 19.73 -26.19 5.58
N THR A 46 18.96 -26.68 4.60
CA THR A 46 18.96 -28.08 4.14
C THR A 46 19.03 -28.27 2.62
N GLN A 47 18.73 -27.23 1.84
CA GLN A 47 18.53 -27.31 0.39
C GLN A 47 19.23 -26.15 -0.30
N GLU A 48 19.84 -26.45 -1.44
CA GLU A 48 20.48 -25.50 -2.34
C GLU A 48 20.00 -25.75 -3.77
N ILE A 49 19.51 -24.70 -4.43
CA ILE A 49 19.01 -24.73 -5.79
C ILE A 49 19.69 -23.62 -6.58
N LEU A 50 20.46 -23.97 -7.60
CA LEU A 50 21.07 -23.01 -8.54
C LEU A 50 20.33 -23.05 -9.87
N LEU A 51 19.76 -21.90 -10.26
CA LEU A 51 19.00 -21.70 -11.48
C LEU A 51 19.81 -20.92 -12.50
N TYR A 52 19.72 -21.31 -13.77
CA TYR A 52 20.21 -20.53 -14.89
C TYR A 52 19.02 -19.96 -15.67
N MET A 53 19.03 -18.66 -15.95
CA MET A 53 17.92 -18.03 -16.67
C MET A 53 17.81 -18.55 -18.09
N ASN A 54 16.56 -18.66 -18.57
CA ASN A 54 16.18 -19.23 -19.86
C ASN A 54 16.64 -20.69 -20.05
N SER A 55 16.78 -21.43 -18.94
CA SER A 55 17.16 -22.84 -18.92
C SER A 55 16.06 -23.69 -18.31
N ARG A 56 15.94 -24.93 -18.82
CA ARG A 56 15.18 -26.02 -18.18
C ARG A 56 16.03 -26.86 -17.26
N GLU A 57 17.30 -26.51 -17.09
CA GLU A 57 18.24 -27.23 -16.25
C GLU A 57 18.64 -26.37 -15.05
N LEU A 58 18.70 -27.04 -13.90
CA LEU A 58 19.15 -26.48 -12.63
C LEU A 58 20.07 -27.45 -11.92
N ILE A 59 20.72 -26.97 -10.87
CA ILE A 59 21.48 -27.80 -9.93
C ILE A 59 20.72 -27.80 -8.60
N TYR A 60 20.39 -28.98 -8.09
CA TYR A 60 19.76 -29.16 -6.78
C TYR A 60 20.69 -30.02 -5.93
N ASN A 61 21.20 -29.45 -4.82
CA ASN A 61 22.17 -30.10 -3.93
C ASN A 61 23.34 -30.75 -4.69
N GLY A 62 23.89 -30.04 -5.68
CA GLY A 62 24.99 -30.51 -6.52
C GLY A 62 24.60 -31.43 -7.70
N GLU A 63 23.34 -31.88 -7.79
CA GLU A 63 22.87 -32.72 -8.89
C GLU A 63 22.12 -31.93 -9.96
N ARG A 64 22.43 -32.18 -11.24
CA ARG A 64 21.67 -31.59 -12.35
C ARG A 64 20.27 -32.19 -12.43
N LYS A 65 19.24 -31.34 -12.43
CA LYS A 65 17.83 -31.72 -12.63
C LYS A 65 17.22 -30.95 -13.80
N LYS A 66 16.18 -31.52 -14.40
CA LYS A 66 15.37 -30.86 -15.42
C LYS A 66 14.03 -30.43 -14.84
N VAL A 67 13.60 -29.23 -15.22
CA VAL A 67 12.27 -28.69 -14.92
C VAL A 67 11.37 -28.76 -16.15
N ASP A 68 10.08 -28.77 -15.91
CA ASP A 68 9.07 -28.97 -16.95
C ASP A 68 8.81 -27.71 -17.81
N THR A 69 9.34 -26.56 -17.41
CA THR A 69 9.34 -25.33 -18.21
C THR A 69 10.48 -24.39 -17.79
N ASP A 70 10.80 -23.42 -18.63
CA ASP A 70 11.96 -22.53 -18.48
C ASP A 70 11.81 -21.60 -17.26
N THR A 71 12.93 -21.32 -16.58
CA THR A 71 13.00 -20.16 -15.67
C THR A 71 13.23 -18.90 -16.49
N VAL A 72 12.48 -17.83 -16.23
CA VAL A 72 12.44 -16.66 -17.12
C VAL A 72 12.86 -15.42 -16.36
N TYR A 73 13.82 -14.67 -16.91
CA TYR A 73 14.05 -13.30 -16.45
C TYR A 73 13.05 -12.37 -17.14
N SER A 74 12.18 -11.73 -16.36
CA SER A 74 11.36 -10.64 -16.88
C SER A 74 12.16 -9.35 -16.80
N SER A 75 12.51 -8.82 -17.97
CA SER A 75 13.12 -7.49 -18.10
C SER A 75 12.17 -6.37 -17.67
N ILE A 76 10.86 -6.63 -17.67
CA ILE A 76 9.80 -5.68 -17.33
C ILE A 76 9.66 -5.51 -15.82
N TYR A 77 9.60 -6.63 -15.08
CA TYR A 77 9.58 -6.60 -13.62
C TYR A 77 10.98 -6.49 -12.99
N GLN A 78 12.05 -6.66 -13.80
CA GLN A 78 13.41 -6.88 -13.30
C GLN A 78 13.46 -8.00 -12.25
N ARG A 79 12.70 -9.08 -12.49
CA ARG A 79 12.57 -10.22 -11.58
C ARG A 79 12.71 -11.52 -12.35
N ASN A 80 13.25 -12.52 -11.67
CA ASN A 80 13.28 -13.89 -12.16
C ASN A 80 11.97 -14.59 -11.78
N PHE A 81 11.35 -15.22 -12.76
CA PHE A 81 10.12 -15.99 -12.63
C PHE A 81 10.40 -17.47 -12.80
N VAL A 82 9.65 -18.23 -12.04
CA VAL A 82 9.81 -19.67 -11.93
C VAL A 82 8.43 -20.31 -11.80
N PRO A 83 8.25 -21.56 -12.21
CA PRO A 83 6.98 -22.24 -12.02
C PRO A 83 6.68 -22.40 -10.53
N LEU A 84 5.44 -22.16 -10.11
CA LEU A 84 5.04 -22.27 -8.71
C LEU A 84 5.24 -23.68 -8.15
N ARG A 85 4.90 -24.70 -8.96
CA ARG A 85 5.13 -26.10 -8.64
C ARG A 85 6.61 -26.38 -8.39
N PHE A 86 7.46 -25.78 -9.22
CA PHE A 86 8.90 -25.96 -9.16
C PHE A 86 9.49 -25.48 -7.81
N VAL A 87 9.26 -24.23 -7.40
CA VAL A 87 9.86 -23.74 -6.14
C VAL A 87 9.30 -24.46 -4.91
N SER A 88 8.01 -24.79 -4.94
CA SER A 88 7.33 -25.38 -3.79
C SER A 88 7.78 -26.83 -3.53
N GLU A 89 7.95 -27.64 -4.58
CA GLU A 89 8.36 -29.05 -4.46
C GLU A 89 9.83 -29.18 -4.03
N PHE A 90 10.73 -28.37 -4.61
CA PHE A 90 12.16 -28.42 -4.27
C PHE A 90 12.48 -27.83 -2.90
N LEU A 91 11.60 -26.97 -2.34
CA LEU A 91 11.69 -26.45 -0.97
C LEU A 91 10.84 -27.24 0.04
N GLY A 92 10.38 -28.45 -0.33
CA GLY A 92 9.76 -29.40 0.60
C GLY A 92 8.29 -29.14 0.96
N SER A 93 7.59 -28.25 0.25
CA SER A 93 6.16 -27.99 0.46
C SER A 93 5.28 -28.83 -0.45
N LYS A 94 4.16 -29.34 0.09
CA LYS A 94 3.11 -30.00 -0.70
C LYS A 94 2.09 -28.96 -1.18
N ILE A 95 1.83 -28.93 -2.49
CA ILE A 95 0.74 -28.16 -3.08
C ILE A 95 -0.49 -29.07 -3.13
N ASP A 96 -1.56 -28.70 -2.42
CA ASP A 96 -2.87 -29.33 -2.56
C ASP A 96 -3.74 -28.57 -3.58
N TYR A 97 -4.36 -29.34 -4.48
CA TYR A 97 -5.33 -28.84 -5.46
C TYR A 97 -6.72 -29.33 -5.04
N THR A 98 -7.63 -28.43 -4.66
CA THR A 98 -9.05 -28.79 -4.55
C THR A 98 -9.78 -28.35 -5.81
N ARG A 99 -10.26 -29.32 -6.58
CA ARG A 99 -11.16 -29.10 -7.73
C ARG A 99 -12.59 -29.02 -7.19
N ALA A 100 -13.20 -27.83 -7.22
CA ALA A 100 -14.63 -27.73 -6.94
C ALA A 100 -15.45 -28.32 -8.10
N SER A 101 -16.69 -28.72 -7.83
CA SER A 101 -17.60 -29.38 -8.78
C SER A 101 -17.93 -28.55 -10.02
N ASN A 102 -17.63 -27.26 -10.01
CA ASN A 102 -17.76 -26.29 -11.11
C ASN A 102 -16.44 -26.07 -11.89
N GLY A 103 -15.37 -26.82 -11.60
CA GLY A 103 -14.08 -26.70 -12.31
C GLY A 103 -13.13 -25.64 -11.72
N HIS A 104 -13.39 -25.09 -10.54
CA HIS A 104 -12.53 -24.10 -9.90
C HIS A 104 -11.31 -24.77 -9.24
N PHE A 105 -10.19 -24.05 -9.18
CA PHE A 105 -8.97 -24.45 -8.48
C PHE A 105 -8.65 -23.43 -7.38
N THR A 106 -8.39 -23.91 -6.16
CA THR A 106 -7.95 -23.11 -5.01
C THR A 106 -6.55 -23.55 -4.59
N ILE A 107 -5.65 -22.59 -4.34
CA ILE A 107 -4.27 -22.86 -3.89
C ILE A 107 -4.15 -22.43 -2.42
N TYR A 108 -3.74 -23.36 -1.55
CA TYR A 108 -3.43 -23.09 -0.14
C TYR A 108 -1.92 -22.95 0.03
N LEU A 109 -1.46 -21.78 0.47
CA LEU A 109 -0.09 -21.57 0.96
C LEU A 109 -0.16 -21.46 2.49
N ASN A 110 0.12 -22.55 3.20
CA ASN A 110 0.15 -22.54 4.67
C ASN A 110 1.48 -21.98 5.15
N LYS A 111 1.43 -20.85 5.86
CA LYS A 111 2.51 -20.39 6.75
C LYS A 111 2.08 -20.53 8.21
N PRO A 112 2.98 -20.91 9.13
CA PRO A 112 2.71 -20.84 10.57
C PRO A 112 2.50 -19.38 11.00
N GLN A 113 1.50 -19.14 11.85
CA GLN A 113 1.21 -17.83 12.42
C GLN A 113 2.31 -17.42 13.41
N THR A 114 2.73 -16.16 13.36
CA THR A 114 3.51 -15.52 14.43
C THR A 114 2.62 -14.55 15.17
N GLU A 115 2.39 -14.84 16.45
CA GLU A 115 1.69 -13.98 17.41
C GLU A 115 2.51 -12.71 17.68
N HIS A 116 1.83 -11.56 17.69
CA HIS A 116 2.34 -10.36 18.35
C HIS A 116 1.38 -10.04 19.50
N SER A 117 1.93 -9.88 20.71
CA SER A 117 1.21 -9.53 21.92
C SER A 117 1.79 -8.23 22.47
N TYR A 118 0.96 -7.21 22.68
CA TYR A 118 1.31 -6.04 23.48
C TYR A 118 0.11 -5.54 24.29
N ILE A 119 0.40 -5.13 25.52
CA ILE A 119 -0.55 -4.69 26.55
C ILE A 119 -0.71 -3.17 26.45
N SER A 120 -1.96 -2.71 26.46
CA SER A 120 -2.35 -1.29 26.41
C SER A 120 -2.54 -0.72 27.83
N PRO A 121 -2.13 0.53 28.13
CA PRO A 121 -2.63 1.27 29.28
C PRO A 121 -3.82 2.19 28.92
N GLU A 122 -4.90 2.09 29.69
CA GLU A 122 -6.06 3.00 29.67
C GLU A 122 -5.69 4.43 30.05
N LEU A 123 -6.15 5.44 29.29
CA LEU A 123 -6.41 6.78 29.84
C LEU A 123 -7.57 7.52 29.11
N THR A 124 -8.60 7.79 29.92
CA THR A 124 -9.55 8.92 30.03
C THR A 124 -9.99 9.75 28.82
N GLU A 125 -11.33 9.78 28.66
CA GLU A 125 -12.13 10.65 27.81
C GLU A 125 -11.83 12.15 27.95
N GLN A 126 -11.73 12.83 26.80
CA GLN A 126 -11.97 14.28 26.70
C GLN A 126 -13.18 14.52 25.81
N LYS A 127 -14.09 15.37 26.32
CA LYS A 127 -15.34 15.78 25.69
C LYS A 127 -15.10 16.58 24.41
N ASN A 128 -15.82 16.20 23.36
CA ASN A 128 -15.94 16.97 22.13
C ASN A 128 -16.66 18.30 22.39
N VAL A 129 -16.15 19.36 21.75
CA VAL A 129 -16.81 20.66 21.62
C VAL A 129 -17.50 20.68 20.26
N GLU A 130 -18.83 20.81 20.25
CA GLU A 130 -19.66 20.96 19.05
C GLU A 130 -19.53 22.37 18.46
N ALA A 131 -19.42 22.46 17.13
CA ALA A 131 -19.77 23.62 16.31
C ALA A 131 -20.22 23.09 14.93
N SER A 132 -21.51 23.03 14.57
CA SER A 132 -22.48 24.10 14.24
C SER A 132 -22.71 24.37 12.74
N ASN A 133 -22.39 23.43 11.85
CA ASN A 133 -22.95 23.36 10.49
C ASN A 133 -23.41 21.92 10.20
N PRO A 134 -24.48 21.70 9.41
CA PRO A 134 -24.83 20.36 8.94
C PRO A 134 -23.70 19.81 8.07
N LEU A 135 -23.32 18.55 8.31
CA LEU A 135 -22.30 17.86 7.51
C LEU A 135 -22.71 17.80 6.03
N THR A 136 -21.73 17.96 5.15
CA THR A 136 -21.93 17.80 3.71
C THR A 136 -21.94 16.32 3.35
N SER A 137 -23.05 15.84 2.79
CA SER A 137 -23.14 14.47 2.28
C SER A 137 -22.34 14.30 0.99
N LEU A 138 -21.59 13.21 0.90
CA LEU A 138 -20.80 12.84 -0.29
C LEU A 138 -21.56 11.93 -1.26
N GLU A 139 -22.82 11.59 -0.99
CA GLU A 139 -23.59 10.60 -1.78
C GLU A 139 -23.66 10.95 -3.27
N THR A 140 -23.74 12.24 -3.61
CA THR A 140 -23.84 12.69 -5.00
C THR A 140 -22.53 12.58 -5.78
N ILE A 141 -21.40 12.31 -5.11
CA ILE A 141 -20.07 12.22 -5.74
C ILE A 141 -19.37 10.89 -5.47
N MET A 142 -20.12 9.88 -5.02
CA MET A 142 -19.60 8.52 -4.82
C MET A 142 -19.10 7.92 -6.14
N PRO A 143 -18.24 6.88 -6.11
CA PRO A 143 -17.71 6.26 -7.32
C PRO A 143 -18.78 5.90 -8.36
N GLY A 144 -18.54 6.30 -9.61
CA GLY A 144 -19.49 6.24 -10.73
C GLY A 144 -20.31 7.52 -10.95
N ALA A 145 -20.21 8.52 -10.07
CA ALA A 145 -20.73 9.86 -10.32
C ALA A 145 -19.94 10.57 -11.42
N SER A 146 -20.58 11.53 -12.08
CA SER A 146 -19.97 12.38 -13.11
C SER A 146 -19.03 13.43 -12.48
N PHE A 147 -18.02 13.88 -13.23
CA PHE A 147 -17.15 14.95 -12.74
C PHE A 147 -17.93 16.27 -12.54
N GLU A 148 -19.01 16.51 -13.29
CA GLU A 148 -19.87 17.68 -13.13
C GLU A 148 -20.56 17.72 -11.76
N GLU A 149 -20.93 16.56 -11.21
CA GLU A 149 -21.46 16.47 -9.84
C GLU A 149 -20.38 16.84 -8.81
N VAL A 150 -19.13 16.44 -9.06
CA VAL A 150 -17.99 16.85 -8.23
C VAL A 150 -17.81 18.36 -8.25
N ILE A 151 -17.79 18.98 -9.44
CA ILE A 151 -17.67 20.44 -9.58
C ILE A 151 -18.86 21.17 -8.94
N THR A 152 -20.06 20.61 -9.05
CA THR A 152 -21.27 21.19 -8.46
C THR A 152 -21.21 21.19 -6.94
N LEU A 153 -20.70 20.11 -6.33
CA LEU A 153 -20.62 19.98 -4.87
C LEU A 153 -19.42 20.71 -4.28
N LEU A 154 -18.24 20.58 -4.88
CA LEU A 154 -16.96 20.99 -4.29
C LEU A 154 -16.32 22.20 -4.98
N GLY A 155 -16.85 22.63 -6.13
CA GLY A 155 -16.22 23.63 -6.99
C GLY A 155 -15.04 23.05 -7.78
N GLU A 156 -14.19 23.94 -8.30
CA GLU A 156 -12.97 23.54 -9.02
C GLU A 156 -11.90 23.02 -8.05
N PRO A 157 -11.16 21.94 -8.37
CA PRO A 157 -10.10 21.45 -7.51
C PRO A 157 -8.94 22.43 -7.45
N TYR A 158 -8.32 22.53 -6.27
CA TYR A 158 -7.13 23.37 -6.09
C TYR A 158 -5.94 22.88 -6.91
N ARG A 159 -5.81 21.56 -7.02
CA ARG A 159 -4.70 20.91 -7.75
C ARG A 159 -5.13 19.56 -8.30
N LYS A 160 -4.54 19.23 -9.44
CA LYS A 160 -4.69 17.94 -10.11
C LYS A 160 -3.37 17.18 -10.07
N GLU A 161 -3.44 15.90 -9.76
CA GLU A 161 -2.27 15.05 -9.55
C GLU A 161 -2.44 13.67 -10.21
N ILE A 162 -1.33 13.04 -10.56
CA ILE A 162 -1.38 11.69 -11.12
C ILE A 162 -1.73 10.66 -10.03
N HIS A 163 -2.63 9.75 -10.36
CA HIS A 163 -2.95 8.56 -9.58
C HIS A 163 -2.10 7.35 -10.04
N ASN A 164 -1.80 6.39 -9.16
CA ASN A 164 -0.97 5.21 -9.51
C ASN A 164 -1.61 4.30 -10.58
N LEU A 165 -2.94 4.26 -10.66
CA LEU A 165 -3.72 3.54 -11.69
C LEU A 165 -4.03 4.34 -12.97
N GLY A 166 -3.41 5.50 -13.16
CA GLY A 166 -3.61 6.31 -14.37
C GLY A 166 -4.79 7.28 -14.34
N TYR A 167 -5.57 7.30 -13.25
CA TYR A 167 -6.58 8.32 -12.97
C TYR A 167 -5.93 9.69 -12.67
N GLU A 168 -6.77 10.71 -12.51
CA GLU A 168 -6.36 12.04 -12.05
C GLU A 168 -6.96 12.34 -10.67
N TRP A 169 -6.11 12.51 -9.67
CA TRP A 169 -6.50 13.02 -8.36
C TRP A 169 -6.86 14.50 -8.45
N TRP A 170 -8.09 14.85 -8.10
CA TRP A 170 -8.57 16.21 -7.88
C TRP A 170 -8.52 16.48 -6.38
N ILE A 171 -7.60 17.35 -5.95
CA ILE A 171 -7.37 17.62 -4.53
C ILE A 171 -8.04 18.94 -4.14
N TYR A 172 -8.85 18.89 -3.10
CA TYR A 172 -9.54 20.03 -2.48
C TYR A 172 -8.95 20.25 -1.09
N ASN A 173 -7.92 21.08 -1.02
CA ASN A 173 -7.16 21.37 0.20
C ASN A 173 -7.11 22.88 0.52
N HIS A 174 -8.09 23.66 0.03
CA HIS A 174 -8.22 25.08 0.31
C HIS A 174 -8.32 25.39 1.81
N SER A 175 -8.97 24.50 2.56
CA SER A 175 -9.00 24.48 4.01
C SER A 175 -8.59 23.10 4.52
N LEU A 176 -7.77 23.07 5.57
CA LEU A 176 -7.41 21.81 6.24
C LEU A 176 -8.62 21.15 6.91
N SER A 177 -9.64 21.94 7.29
CA SER A 177 -10.88 21.40 7.84
C SER A 177 -11.75 20.72 6.80
N GLU A 178 -11.58 21.00 5.51
CA GLU A 178 -12.45 20.54 4.42
C GLU A 178 -11.70 19.64 3.42
N TYR A 179 -10.57 19.07 3.84
CA TYR A 179 -9.74 18.23 2.96
C TYR A 179 -10.52 17.06 2.38
N ILE A 180 -10.57 16.98 1.05
CA ILE A 180 -11.04 15.82 0.30
C ILE A 180 -10.24 15.71 -0.99
N GLN A 181 -10.04 14.48 -1.47
CA GLN A 181 -9.50 14.23 -2.80
C GLN A 181 -10.37 13.21 -3.53
N VAL A 182 -10.60 13.46 -4.82
CA VAL A 182 -11.47 12.66 -5.68
C VAL A 182 -10.68 12.22 -6.91
N ALA A 183 -10.55 10.93 -7.17
CA ALA A 183 -9.91 10.44 -8.38
C ALA A 183 -10.95 10.34 -9.49
N VAL A 184 -10.66 11.00 -10.62
CA VAL A 184 -11.53 11.02 -11.80
C VAL A 184 -10.81 10.36 -12.97
N SER A 185 -11.53 9.55 -13.73
CA SER A 185 -11.07 8.96 -14.99
C SER A 185 -12.24 8.83 -15.95
N GLU A 186 -12.00 9.12 -17.23
CA GLU A 186 -13.03 9.05 -18.28
C GLU A 186 -14.32 9.83 -17.98
N GLY A 187 -14.22 10.91 -17.19
CA GLY A 187 -15.35 11.75 -16.80
C GLY A 187 -16.12 11.27 -15.57
N GLU A 188 -15.71 10.16 -14.95
CA GLU A 188 -16.39 9.57 -13.80
C GLU A 188 -15.47 9.45 -12.57
N VAL A 189 -16.07 9.53 -11.38
CA VAL A 189 -15.39 9.30 -10.11
C VAL A 189 -15.02 7.82 -9.97
N GLN A 190 -13.74 7.54 -9.71
CA GLN A 190 -13.23 6.19 -9.50
C GLN A 190 -13.07 5.87 -8.02
N GLU A 191 -12.60 6.87 -7.27
CA GLU A 191 -12.49 6.81 -5.81
C GLU A 191 -12.49 8.20 -5.19
N LEU A 192 -12.73 8.28 -3.89
CA LEU A 192 -12.53 9.48 -3.10
C LEU A 192 -11.96 9.15 -1.73
N TYR A 193 -11.26 10.11 -1.13
CA TYR A 193 -10.71 10.00 0.22
C TYR A 193 -10.89 11.31 0.98
N THR A 194 -11.30 11.21 2.24
CA THR A 194 -11.33 12.35 3.16
C THR A 194 -10.94 11.92 4.58
N LEU A 195 -10.33 12.85 5.31
CA LEU A 195 -10.14 12.78 6.76
C LEU A 195 -10.76 14.00 7.49
N SER A 196 -11.55 14.78 6.77
CA SER A 196 -12.31 15.91 7.29
C SER A 196 -13.56 15.42 8.00
N ASP A 197 -13.89 16.08 9.12
CA ASP A 197 -15.12 15.87 9.86
C ASP A 197 -16.26 16.78 9.39
N GLN A 198 -16.11 17.41 8.21
CA GLN A 198 -17.16 18.21 7.57
C GLN A 198 -17.98 17.40 6.56
N TYR A 199 -17.57 16.17 6.27
CA TYR A 199 -18.21 15.29 5.30
C TYR A 199 -18.73 14.02 5.94
N MET A 200 -19.78 13.47 5.32
CA MET A 200 -20.35 12.18 5.68
C MET A 200 -20.57 11.30 4.45
N ILE A 201 -20.37 10.00 4.63
CA ILE A 201 -20.80 8.96 3.69
C ILE A 201 -21.91 8.19 4.40
N HIS A 202 -23.07 8.09 3.77
CA HIS A 202 -24.32 7.64 4.36
C HIS A 202 -24.63 8.46 5.62
N ASP A 203 -24.52 7.88 6.81
CA ASP A 203 -24.68 8.53 8.12
C ASP A 203 -23.39 8.48 8.97
N VAL A 204 -22.26 8.14 8.35
CA VAL A 204 -20.96 8.02 9.00
C VAL A 204 -20.11 9.25 8.75
N SER A 205 -19.48 9.74 9.81
CA SER A 205 -18.54 10.85 9.74
C SER A 205 -17.28 10.57 10.54
N VAL A 206 -16.21 11.28 10.19
CA VAL A 206 -14.96 11.19 10.93
C VAL A 206 -15.18 11.57 12.40
N ASN A 207 -14.47 10.90 13.32
CA ASN A 207 -14.66 10.87 14.78
C ASN A 207 -15.71 9.88 15.30
N ASP A 208 -16.52 9.25 14.44
CA ASP A 208 -17.40 8.17 14.86
C ASP A 208 -16.61 7.01 15.51
N SER A 209 -17.19 6.39 16.54
CA SER A 209 -16.55 5.29 17.27
C SER A 209 -16.46 4.02 16.41
N PHE A 210 -15.40 3.24 16.59
CA PHE A 210 -15.27 1.91 15.97
C PHE A 210 -16.54 1.06 16.12
N LYS A 211 -17.09 1.04 17.34
CA LYS A 211 -18.30 0.27 17.67
C LYS A 211 -19.48 0.64 16.75
N ARG A 212 -19.79 1.94 16.62
CA ARG A 212 -20.86 2.46 15.75
C ARG A 212 -20.68 1.95 14.32
N ILE A 213 -19.48 2.13 13.77
CA ILE A 213 -19.21 1.72 12.38
C ILE A 213 -19.42 0.21 12.19
N THR A 214 -18.95 -0.61 13.13
CA THR A 214 -19.09 -2.07 13.03
C THR A 214 -20.50 -2.61 13.28
N GLU A 215 -21.35 -1.85 13.97
CA GLU A 215 -22.76 -2.17 14.18
C GLU A 215 -23.61 -1.79 12.96
N ASP A 216 -23.38 -0.61 12.40
CA ASP A 216 -24.14 -0.07 11.26
C ASP A 216 -23.74 -0.73 9.93
N PHE A 217 -22.45 -1.03 9.76
CA PHE A 217 -21.90 -1.67 8.58
C PHE A 217 -21.23 -2.97 8.99
N THR A 218 -22.01 -4.06 8.96
CA THR A 218 -21.51 -5.40 9.35
C THR A 218 -20.17 -5.65 8.68
N MET A 219 -19.13 -5.85 9.49
CA MET A 219 -17.80 -6.21 8.99
C MET A 219 -17.91 -7.56 8.27
N GLU A 220 -18.02 -7.52 6.94
CA GLU A 220 -17.93 -8.75 6.17
C GLU A 220 -16.55 -9.36 6.43
N PRO A 221 -16.46 -10.63 6.87
CA PRO A 221 -15.17 -11.27 7.13
C PRO A 221 -14.32 -11.32 5.87
N SER A 222 -14.97 -11.24 4.70
CA SER A 222 -14.32 -11.03 3.43
C SER A 222 -15.20 -10.27 2.45
N ILE A 223 -14.60 -9.38 1.66
CA ILE A 223 -15.23 -8.80 0.49
C ILE A 223 -14.93 -9.67 -0.71
N ASN A 224 -15.99 -10.10 -1.39
CA ASN A 224 -15.90 -10.82 -2.66
C ASN A 224 -16.24 -9.86 -3.80
N VAL A 225 -15.35 -9.75 -4.79
CA VAL A 225 -15.61 -9.08 -6.06
C VAL A 225 -15.59 -10.13 -7.15
N GLU A 226 -16.73 -10.32 -7.81
CA GLU A 226 -16.86 -11.22 -8.95
C GLU A 226 -16.61 -10.44 -10.24
N GLY A 227 -15.42 -10.60 -10.82
CA GLY A 227 -15.21 -10.22 -12.20
C GLY A 227 -15.82 -11.27 -13.15
N HIS A 228 -15.94 -10.93 -14.43
CA HIS A 228 -16.43 -11.84 -15.47
C HIS A 228 -15.66 -13.19 -15.54
N ARG A 229 -14.45 -13.28 -14.95
CA ARG A 229 -13.49 -14.40 -15.13
C ARG A 229 -12.58 -14.71 -13.93
N VAL A 230 -12.60 -13.92 -12.87
CA VAL A 230 -11.80 -14.10 -11.64
C VAL A 230 -12.62 -13.57 -10.47
N ALA A 231 -12.66 -14.32 -9.38
CA ALA A 231 -13.23 -13.86 -8.11
C ALA A 231 -12.10 -13.47 -7.16
N TYR A 232 -12.23 -12.29 -6.57
CA TYR A 232 -11.28 -11.73 -5.61
C TYR A 232 -11.91 -11.78 -4.22
N THR A 233 -11.32 -12.53 -3.30
CA THR A 233 -11.75 -12.56 -1.90
C THR A 233 -10.69 -11.89 -1.04
N MET A 234 -10.98 -10.71 -0.50
CA MET A 234 -10.12 -10.02 0.46
C MET A 234 -10.68 -10.24 1.86
N LYS A 235 -9.86 -10.77 2.77
CA LYS A 235 -10.26 -10.96 4.18
C LYS A 235 -9.99 -9.68 4.96
N ASN A 236 -11.01 -9.17 5.65
CA ASN A 236 -10.81 -8.07 6.58
C ASN A 236 -9.89 -8.51 7.74
N PRO A 237 -9.03 -7.62 8.23
CA PRO A 237 -8.27 -7.89 9.44
C PRO A 237 -9.23 -8.10 10.62
N VAL A 238 -8.88 -9.03 11.50
CA VAL A 238 -9.65 -9.39 12.70
C VAL A 238 -8.79 -9.17 13.94
N GLY A 239 -9.43 -8.75 15.05
CA GLY A 239 -8.77 -8.52 16.32
C GLY A 239 -8.93 -7.10 16.86
N GLU A 240 -8.23 -6.81 17.95
CA GLU A 240 -8.33 -5.52 18.65
C GLU A 240 -7.50 -4.39 17.98
N GLU A 241 -6.54 -4.75 17.12
CA GLU A 241 -5.59 -3.84 16.45
C GLU A 241 -6.00 -3.51 15.00
N VAL A 242 -7.30 -3.51 14.70
CA VAL A 242 -7.79 -3.19 13.35
C VAL A 242 -7.63 -1.69 13.06
N GLU A 243 -6.55 -1.35 12.35
CA GLU A 243 -6.23 0.02 11.90
C GLU A 243 -7.13 0.52 10.76
N SER A 244 -7.71 -0.40 10.00
CA SER A 244 -8.71 -0.08 8.98
C SER A 244 -9.52 -1.30 8.61
N TYR A 245 -10.75 -1.11 8.15
CA TYR A 245 -11.55 -2.19 7.59
C TYR A 245 -12.32 -1.72 6.36
N TYR A 246 -12.72 -2.66 5.52
CA TYR A 246 -13.55 -2.40 4.36
C TYR A 246 -14.98 -2.90 4.57
N ALA A 247 -15.95 -2.10 4.15
CA ALA A 247 -17.37 -2.46 4.12
C ALA A 247 -17.96 -2.22 2.74
N ARG A 248 -19.03 -2.95 2.44
CA ARG A 248 -19.93 -2.57 1.34
C ARG A 248 -20.93 -1.55 1.87
N VAL A 249 -20.98 -0.39 1.20
CA VAL A 249 -21.98 0.66 1.43
C VAL A 249 -22.73 0.81 0.11
N ASP A 250 -23.95 0.26 0.09
CA ASP A 250 -24.71 0.00 -1.14
C ASP A 250 -23.90 -0.80 -2.17
N LYS A 251 -23.59 -0.18 -3.33
CA LYS A 251 -22.78 -0.77 -4.40
C LYS A 251 -21.29 -0.44 -4.30
N HIS A 252 -20.88 0.41 -3.35
CA HIS A 252 -19.52 0.91 -3.23
C HIS A 252 -18.75 0.15 -2.14
N ILE A 253 -17.42 0.14 -2.26
CA ILE A 253 -16.54 -0.39 -1.22
C ILE A 253 -15.92 0.79 -0.50
N VAL A 254 -16.17 0.89 0.82
CA VAL A 254 -15.63 1.96 1.66
C VAL A 254 -14.64 1.38 2.64
N ARG A 255 -13.43 1.94 2.65
CA ARG A 255 -12.42 1.68 3.68
C ARG A 255 -12.50 2.75 4.77
N PHE A 256 -12.69 2.30 5.99
CA PHE A 256 -12.70 3.11 7.20
C PHE A 256 -11.35 2.98 7.91
N TYR A 257 -10.72 4.11 8.22
CA TYR A 257 -9.40 4.17 8.88
C TYR A 257 -9.56 4.58 10.35
N PHE A 258 -8.93 3.86 11.28
CA PHE A 258 -9.02 4.11 12.71
C PHE A 258 -7.67 4.48 13.32
N ASP A 259 -7.72 5.27 14.39
CA ASP A 259 -6.55 5.61 15.19
C ASP A 259 -6.48 4.73 16.44
N LEU A 260 -5.53 3.79 16.45
CA LEU A 260 -5.33 2.88 17.58
C LEU A 260 -4.90 3.60 18.86
N HIS A 261 -4.35 4.81 18.75
CA HIS A 261 -3.84 5.60 19.87
C HIS A 261 -4.86 6.62 20.38
N GLU A 262 -6.03 6.72 19.75
CA GLU A 262 -7.09 7.66 20.13
C GLU A 262 -8.46 6.99 20.14
N GLN A 263 -8.60 5.99 21.02
CA GLN A 263 -9.86 5.31 21.30
C GLN A 263 -10.50 4.65 20.07
N ARG A 264 -9.70 4.34 19.04
CA ARG A 264 -10.18 3.75 17.77
C ARG A 264 -11.28 4.57 17.12
N ARG A 265 -11.20 5.89 17.23
CA ARG A 265 -12.07 6.79 16.47
C ARG A 265 -11.77 6.71 14.98
N LEU A 266 -12.80 6.84 14.15
CA LEU A 266 -12.65 6.98 12.72
C LEU A 266 -11.83 8.24 12.43
N THR A 267 -10.81 8.11 11.58
CA THR A 267 -9.93 9.22 11.18
C THR A 267 -10.03 9.56 9.71
N GLY A 268 -10.48 8.64 8.87
CA GLY A 268 -10.72 8.89 7.46
C GLY A 268 -11.53 7.80 6.80
N MET A 269 -12.04 8.12 5.62
CA MET A 269 -12.86 7.26 4.79
C MET A 269 -12.36 7.31 3.35
N ARG A 270 -12.29 6.15 2.69
CA ARG A 270 -11.98 6.03 1.26
C ARG A 270 -13.04 5.20 0.56
N ALA A 271 -13.82 5.79 -0.32
CA ALA A 271 -14.78 5.06 -1.14
C ALA A 271 -14.20 4.74 -2.51
N MET A 272 -14.38 3.52 -2.99
CA MET A 272 -13.85 3.02 -4.26
C MET A 272 -14.92 2.24 -5.02
N ASN A 273 -14.84 2.25 -6.34
CA ASN A 273 -15.48 1.24 -7.16
C ASN A 273 -14.73 -0.11 -7.05
N GLU A 274 -15.36 -1.19 -7.50
CA GLU A 274 -14.79 -2.55 -7.34
C GLU A 274 -13.48 -2.74 -8.11
N ASP A 275 -13.35 -2.15 -9.30
CA ASP A 275 -12.14 -2.24 -10.12
C ASP A 275 -10.96 -1.54 -9.44
N THR A 276 -11.18 -0.33 -8.91
CA THR A 276 -10.18 0.41 -8.13
C THR A 276 -9.81 -0.35 -6.87
N PHE A 277 -10.80 -0.88 -6.13
CA PHE A 277 -10.55 -1.69 -4.94
C PHE A 277 -9.67 -2.91 -5.23
N VAL A 278 -9.94 -3.64 -6.31
CA VAL A 278 -9.14 -4.82 -6.70
C VAL A 278 -7.71 -4.42 -7.05
N LYS A 279 -7.52 -3.26 -7.70
CA LYS A 279 -6.22 -2.77 -8.16
C LYS A 279 -5.39 -2.06 -7.09
N THR A 280 -6.01 -1.51 -6.03
CA THR A 280 -5.32 -0.74 -4.98
C THR A 280 -5.25 -1.42 -3.62
N SER A 281 -5.92 -2.56 -3.42
CA SER A 281 -5.99 -3.18 -2.09
C SER A 281 -4.69 -3.92 -1.74
N PRO A 282 -3.97 -3.48 -0.71
CA PRO A 282 -2.59 -3.92 -0.47
C PRO A 282 -2.47 -5.29 0.21
N PHE A 283 -3.58 -5.96 0.59
CA PHE A 283 -3.51 -7.17 1.42
C PHE A 283 -4.65 -8.18 1.16
N GLY A 284 -4.35 -9.46 1.41
CA GLY A 284 -5.36 -10.46 1.81
C GLY A 284 -6.14 -11.19 0.71
N PHE A 285 -5.77 -11.07 -0.57
CA PHE A 285 -6.49 -11.79 -1.62
C PHE A 285 -6.23 -13.30 -1.61
N THR A 286 -7.32 -14.07 -1.67
CA THR A 286 -7.33 -15.42 -2.26
C THR A 286 -7.87 -15.29 -3.68
N TYR A 287 -7.14 -15.81 -4.67
CA TYR A 287 -7.56 -15.79 -6.07
C TYR A 287 -8.28 -17.10 -6.43
N SER A 288 -9.44 -17.01 -7.07
CA SER A 288 -10.12 -18.15 -7.69
C SER A 288 -10.24 -17.92 -9.20
N PHE A 289 -9.65 -18.81 -10.00
CA PHE A 289 -9.60 -18.69 -11.46
C PHE A 289 -10.68 -19.55 -12.14
N TYR A 290 -11.28 -19.01 -13.20
CA TYR A 290 -12.21 -19.74 -14.07
C TYR A 290 -11.45 -20.30 -15.30
N SER A 291 -11.87 -21.49 -15.78
CA SER A 291 -11.09 -22.37 -16.68
C SER A 291 -10.83 -21.85 -18.11
N ASP A 292 -11.30 -20.66 -18.44
CA ASP A 292 -11.28 -20.03 -19.76
C ASP A 292 -10.64 -18.62 -19.78
N ALA A 293 -9.95 -18.23 -18.69
CA ALA A 293 -9.27 -16.94 -18.60
C ALA A 293 -8.20 -16.75 -19.70
N GLN A 294 -8.45 -15.84 -20.64
CA GLN A 294 -7.45 -15.30 -21.56
C GLN A 294 -6.88 -13.99 -21.00
N PHE A 295 -5.54 -13.95 -20.99
CA PHE A 295 -4.59 -12.83 -20.91
C PHE A 295 -5.04 -11.54 -20.20
N MET A 296 -4.46 -11.29 -19.01
CA MET A 296 -4.22 -9.91 -18.59
C MET A 296 -3.04 -9.39 -19.40
N HIS A 297 -3.24 -8.29 -20.12
CA HIS A 297 -2.15 -7.59 -20.79
C HIS A 297 -1.15 -7.09 -19.75
N GLU A 298 0.13 -7.29 -20.07
CA GLU A 298 1.30 -6.77 -19.37
C GLU A 298 1.11 -5.25 -19.12
N VAL A 299 1.01 -4.83 -17.86
CA VAL A 299 0.98 -3.40 -17.52
C VAL A 299 2.42 -2.89 -17.65
N GLU A 300 2.70 -2.10 -18.68
CA GLU A 300 4.00 -1.47 -18.82
C GLU A 300 4.33 -0.64 -17.57
N PRO A 301 5.54 -0.76 -16.98
CA PRO A 301 5.95 0.07 -15.87
C PRO A 301 5.85 1.54 -16.28
N LEU A 302 5.23 2.36 -15.41
CA LEU A 302 5.07 3.79 -15.67
C LEU A 302 6.41 4.38 -16.16
N PRO A 303 6.45 5.09 -17.29
CA PRO A 303 7.67 5.74 -17.75
C PRO A 303 8.31 6.58 -16.64
N LEU A 304 9.64 6.71 -16.60
CA LEU A 304 10.36 7.38 -15.52
C LEU A 304 9.82 8.80 -15.21
N HIS A 305 9.38 9.53 -16.23
CA HIS A 305 8.76 10.85 -16.03
C HIS A 305 7.43 10.77 -15.27
N ARG A 306 6.58 9.77 -15.54
CA ARG A 306 5.34 9.51 -14.80
C ARG A 306 5.63 9.04 -13.37
N GLN A 307 6.65 8.20 -13.17
CA GLN A 307 7.08 7.82 -11.81
C GLN A 307 7.52 9.04 -11.00
N ASN A 308 8.28 9.96 -11.60
CA ASN A 308 8.68 11.19 -10.92
C ASN A 308 7.49 12.10 -10.62
N GLN A 309 6.51 12.19 -11.52
CA GLN A 309 5.25 12.90 -11.25
C GLN A 309 4.49 12.25 -10.08
N LEU A 310 4.38 10.92 -10.05
CA LEU A 310 3.71 10.18 -8.98
C LEU A 310 4.41 10.34 -7.63
N ASN A 311 5.73 10.27 -7.60
CA ASN A 311 6.52 10.54 -6.40
C ASN A 311 6.24 11.95 -5.86
N ARG A 312 6.18 12.96 -6.74
CA ARG A 312 5.86 14.35 -6.35
C ARG A 312 4.41 14.53 -5.94
N ALA A 313 3.48 13.81 -6.55
CA ALA A 313 2.08 13.78 -6.13
C ALA A 313 1.97 13.25 -4.69
N ASN A 314 2.55 12.08 -4.43
CA ASN A 314 2.57 11.46 -3.10
C ASN A 314 3.31 12.30 -2.06
N GLU A 315 4.38 13.02 -2.41
CA GLU A 315 5.04 14.00 -1.53
C GLU A 315 4.05 15.06 -1.02
N ARG A 316 3.27 15.64 -1.94
CA ARG A 316 2.33 16.71 -1.63
C ARG A 316 1.09 16.21 -0.89
N ILE A 317 0.53 15.07 -1.32
CA ILE A 317 -0.59 14.42 -0.63
C ILE A 317 -0.20 14.05 0.80
N MET A 318 0.99 13.46 1.00
CA MET A 318 1.53 13.18 2.33
C MET A 318 1.63 14.45 3.17
N PHE A 319 2.20 15.53 2.62
CA PHE A 319 2.29 16.82 3.31
C PHE A 319 0.93 17.37 3.74
N ASP A 320 -0.06 17.34 2.86
CA ASP A 320 -1.40 17.83 3.15
C ASP A 320 -2.06 17.01 4.26
N ILE A 321 -2.06 15.69 4.14
CA ILE A 321 -2.68 14.78 5.13
C ILE A 321 -2.00 14.88 6.50
N MET A 322 -0.67 15.03 6.57
CA MET A 322 0.04 15.29 7.83
C MET A 322 -0.48 16.57 8.50
N ASN A 323 -0.63 17.64 7.74
CA ASN A 323 -1.09 18.92 8.26
C ASN A 323 -2.56 18.91 8.67
N VAL A 324 -3.42 18.17 7.96
CA VAL A 324 -4.80 17.96 8.41
C VAL A 324 -4.82 17.19 9.74
N ASN A 325 -3.98 16.17 9.90
CA ASN A 325 -3.85 15.44 11.17
C ASN A 325 -3.39 16.32 12.34
N ARG A 326 -2.46 17.25 12.09
CA ARG A 326 -1.99 18.22 13.10
C ARG A 326 -3.07 19.25 13.41
N TYR A 327 -3.71 19.81 12.38
CA TYR A 327 -4.79 20.79 12.51
C TYR A 327 -5.93 20.27 13.38
N LYS A 328 -6.42 19.05 13.13
CA LYS A 328 -7.50 18.42 13.90
C LYS A 328 -7.17 18.19 15.38
N ARG A 329 -5.90 18.28 15.75
CA ARG A 329 -5.40 18.13 17.13
C ARG A 329 -4.95 19.46 17.73
N ASN A 330 -5.28 20.58 17.07
CA ASN A 330 -4.84 21.93 17.45
C ASN A 330 -3.31 22.06 17.55
N ILE A 331 -2.58 21.30 16.74
CA ILE A 331 -1.12 21.35 16.63
C ILE A 331 -0.77 22.24 15.45
N GLY A 332 0.19 23.15 15.63
CA GLY A 332 0.64 24.07 14.58
C GLY A 332 1.07 23.34 13.31
N VAL A 333 0.62 23.84 12.15
CA VAL A 333 0.92 23.24 10.84
C VAL A 333 2.40 23.34 10.50
N LEU A 334 2.91 22.35 9.78
CA LEU A 334 4.26 22.29 9.26
C LEU A 334 4.36 23.08 7.95
N LYS A 335 5.50 23.75 7.74
CA LYS A 335 5.87 24.36 6.45
C LYS A 335 6.72 23.38 5.64
N LEU A 336 6.35 23.16 4.37
CA LEU A 336 7.13 22.30 3.48
C LEU A 336 8.43 23.02 3.04
N ARG A 337 9.57 22.37 3.27
CA ARG A 337 10.91 22.84 2.89
C ARG A 337 11.44 21.98 1.74
N GLN A 338 11.53 22.57 0.54
CA GLN A 338 11.92 21.83 -0.67
C GLN A 338 13.38 21.35 -0.67
N ASP A 339 14.27 22.08 0.00
CA ASP A 339 15.66 21.65 0.21
C ASP A 339 15.75 20.42 1.13
N ILE A 340 14.95 20.36 2.20
CA ILE A 340 14.83 19.18 3.06
C ILE A 340 14.13 18.03 2.31
N SER A 341 13.06 18.31 1.54
CA SER A 341 12.38 17.31 0.70
C SER A 341 13.35 16.64 -0.28
N ARG A 342 14.32 17.38 -0.84
CA ARG A 342 15.36 16.80 -1.70
C ARG A 342 16.26 15.81 -0.94
N VAL A 343 16.62 16.11 0.31
CA VAL A 343 17.39 15.18 1.16
C VAL A 343 16.56 13.94 1.51
N ALA A 344 15.27 14.12 1.85
CA ALA A 344 14.34 13.02 2.11
C ALA A 344 14.16 12.13 0.87
N TYR A 345 13.95 12.72 -0.32
CA TYR A 345 13.79 12.00 -1.58
C TYR A 345 15.02 11.16 -1.90
N ASN A 346 16.21 11.73 -1.71
CA ASN A 346 17.46 11.00 -1.91
C ASN A 346 17.58 9.80 -0.97
N HIS A 347 17.12 9.90 0.28
CA HIS A 347 17.10 8.75 1.20
C HIS A 347 16.08 7.69 0.79
N SER A 348 14.88 8.08 0.36
CA SER A 348 13.91 7.12 -0.19
C SER A 348 14.45 6.41 -1.44
N LYS A 349 15.17 7.15 -2.29
CA LYS A 349 15.84 6.60 -3.48
C LYS A 349 17.01 5.67 -3.11
N ASP A 350 17.77 6.02 -2.08
CA ASP A 350 18.86 5.20 -1.52
C ASP A 350 18.31 3.85 -1.04
N MET A 351 17.29 3.89 -0.17
CA MET A 351 16.59 2.69 0.32
C MET A 351 16.03 1.81 -0.80
N ARG A 352 15.46 2.42 -1.85
CA ARG A 352 14.98 1.70 -3.04
C ARG A 352 16.12 1.07 -3.84
N ASN A 353 17.16 1.85 -4.16
CA ASN A 353 18.22 1.42 -5.07
C ASN A 353 19.11 0.33 -4.48
N PHE A 354 19.33 0.38 -3.16
CA PHE A 354 20.17 -0.59 -2.45
C PHE A 354 19.36 -1.58 -1.62
N ALA A 355 18.04 -1.62 -1.82
CA ALA A 355 17.12 -2.60 -1.24
C ALA A 355 17.23 -2.76 0.29
N PHE A 356 17.37 -1.64 1.01
CA PHE A 356 17.39 -1.63 2.48
C PHE A 356 16.24 -0.78 3.03
N PHE A 357 15.99 -0.89 4.34
CA PHE A 357 15.01 -0.05 5.04
C PHE A 357 15.55 0.29 6.43
N SER A 358 16.18 1.45 6.55
CA SER A 358 16.83 1.91 7.77
C SER A 358 16.98 3.44 7.77
N HIS A 359 17.07 4.04 8.96
CA HIS A 359 17.45 5.44 9.13
C HIS A 359 18.92 5.69 8.74
N GLU A 360 19.76 4.68 8.91
CA GLU A 360 21.17 4.70 8.53
C GLU A 360 21.35 4.12 7.12
N SER A 361 22.11 4.83 6.30
CA SER A 361 22.61 4.33 5.03
C SER A 361 24.12 4.10 5.12
N ALA A 362 24.56 2.95 4.62
CA ALA A 362 25.99 2.68 4.46
C ALA A 362 26.70 3.67 3.50
N TYR A 363 25.94 4.37 2.66
CA TYR A 363 26.46 5.32 1.66
C TYR A 363 26.32 6.78 2.09
N SER A 364 25.18 7.13 2.69
CA SER A 364 24.82 8.51 3.01
C SER A 364 24.76 8.82 4.52
N GLY A 365 25.07 7.84 5.37
CA GLY A 365 25.17 7.99 6.83
C GLY A 365 23.81 8.06 7.53
N TYR A 366 23.79 8.67 8.71
CA TYR A 366 22.57 8.88 9.51
C TYR A 366 21.76 10.10 9.04
N PRO A 367 20.52 10.31 9.54
CA PRO A 367 19.70 11.45 9.13
C PRO A 367 20.38 12.81 9.26
N TRP A 368 21.15 13.03 10.33
CA TRP A 368 21.91 14.27 10.55
C TRP A 368 23.13 14.42 9.62
N ASP A 369 23.77 13.32 9.20
CA ASP A 369 24.88 13.37 8.24
C ASP A 369 24.36 13.83 6.87
N ARG A 370 23.20 13.30 6.44
CA ARG A 370 22.52 13.71 5.21
C ARG A 370 22.13 15.20 5.25
N MET A 371 21.63 15.68 6.39
CA MET A 371 21.30 17.11 6.57
C MET A 371 22.54 17.99 6.56
N LYS A 372 23.60 17.59 7.28
CA LYS A 372 24.89 18.29 7.35
C LYS A 372 25.53 18.42 5.96
N ALA A 373 25.54 17.34 5.18
CA ALA A 373 26.09 17.33 3.83
C ALA A 373 25.34 18.29 2.88
N ALA A 374 24.06 18.56 3.16
CA ALA A 374 23.25 19.53 2.42
C ALA A 374 23.34 20.97 2.96
N GLY A 375 24.13 21.23 4.01
CA GLY A 375 24.22 22.54 4.67
C GLY A 375 22.97 22.91 5.45
N LEU A 376 22.21 21.93 5.94
CA LEU A 376 20.94 22.09 6.64
C LEU A 376 21.07 21.79 8.15
N PRO A 377 20.11 22.21 8.99
CA PRO A 377 20.09 21.89 10.42
C PRO A 377 20.19 20.39 10.69
N THR A 378 21.05 19.99 11.63
CA THR A 378 21.34 18.58 11.94
C THR A 378 20.45 17.99 13.02
N GLU A 379 19.76 18.83 13.80
CA GLU A 379 18.69 18.39 14.70
C GLU A 379 17.46 18.07 13.86
N VAL A 380 17.24 16.79 13.58
CA VAL A 380 16.19 16.31 12.67
C VAL A 380 15.51 15.08 13.23
N ASN A 381 14.18 15.06 13.18
CA ASN A 381 13.41 13.85 13.40
C ASN A 381 13.09 13.23 12.04
N GLU A 382 13.23 11.91 11.90
CA GLU A 382 12.96 11.22 10.64
C GLU A 382 11.94 10.11 10.83
N ASN A 383 10.95 10.08 9.95
CA ASN A 383 10.08 8.92 9.74
C ASN A 383 10.38 8.30 8.38
N ILE A 384 10.33 6.97 8.30
CA ILE A 384 10.43 6.22 7.04
C ILE A 384 9.29 5.21 6.94
N ALA A 385 8.77 4.99 5.73
CA ALA A 385 7.77 3.97 5.46
C ALA A 385 8.09 3.26 4.13
N ARG A 386 7.72 1.98 4.02
CA ARG A 386 7.93 1.15 2.83
C ARG A 386 6.75 0.21 2.61
N GLY A 387 6.44 -0.08 1.34
CA GLY A 387 5.46 -1.11 0.96
C GLY A 387 4.03 -0.60 0.89
N PHE A 388 3.84 0.72 0.87
CA PHE A 388 2.54 1.34 0.68
C PHE A 388 2.38 1.84 -0.75
N ASP A 389 1.21 1.57 -1.33
CA ASP A 389 0.88 1.94 -2.71
C ASP A 389 0.68 3.45 -2.90
N ASP A 390 0.34 4.15 -1.81
CA ASP A 390 0.10 5.59 -1.80
C ASP A 390 0.39 6.26 -0.45
N ALA A 391 0.38 7.59 -0.49
CA ALA A 391 0.60 8.44 0.67
C ALA A 391 -0.52 8.33 1.74
N ILE A 392 -1.75 8.00 1.34
CA ILE A 392 -2.89 7.85 2.26
C ILE A 392 -2.59 6.70 3.23
N ASN A 393 -2.23 5.54 2.67
CA ASN A 393 -1.95 4.34 3.44
C ASN A 393 -0.64 4.47 4.22
N ALA A 394 0.41 5.06 3.62
CA ALA A 394 1.65 5.33 4.32
C ALA A 394 1.44 6.24 5.53
N ASN A 395 0.63 7.30 5.41
CA ASN A 395 0.33 8.19 6.53
C ASN A 395 -0.45 7.45 7.63
N ALA A 396 -1.46 6.65 7.26
CA ALA A 396 -2.23 5.86 8.22
C ALA A 396 -1.33 4.93 9.04
N GLY A 397 -0.43 4.18 8.38
CA GLY A 397 0.52 3.30 9.07
C GLY A 397 1.51 4.06 9.98
N LEU A 398 2.00 5.23 9.55
CA LEU A 398 2.85 6.07 10.39
C LEU A 398 2.10 6.62 11.62
N MET A 399 0.82 6.99 11.48
CA MET A 399 0.00 7.48 12.58
C MET A 399 -0.34 6.40 13.62
N ASN A 400 -0.44 5.14 13.20
CA ASN A 400 -0.66 4.00 14.08
C ASN A 400 0.63 3.39 14.66
N SER A 401 1.79 3.91 14.29
CA SER A 401 3.07 3.55 14.91
C SER A 401 3.50 4.61 15.93
N GLU A 402 3.57 4.24 17.21
CA GLU A 402 3.79 5.20 18.31
C GLU A 402 5.05 6.08 18.13
N GLY A 403 6.17 5.48 17.71
CA GLY A 403 7.42 6.20 17.47
C GLY A 403 7.29 7.24 16.35
N HIS A 404 6.69 6.86 15.22
CA HIS A 404 6.50 7.73 14.07
C HIS A 404 5.46 8.83 14.35
N ARG A 405 4.39 8.48 15.06
CA ARG A 405 3.34 9.39 15.52
C ARG A 405 3.91 10.52 16.38
N LYS A 406 4.84 10.20 17.29
CA LYS A 406 5.50 11.20 18.14
C LYS A 406 6.18 12.30 17.32
N ALA A 407 6.85 11.97 16.21
CA ALA A 407 7.45 12.98 15.33
C ALA A 407 6.36 13.78 14.58
N LEU A 408 5.38 13.10 13.99
CA LEU A 408 4.28 13.71 13.22
C LEU A 408 3.48 14.73 14.03
N LEU A 409 3.23 14.44 15.30
CA LEU A 409 2.41 15.25 16.21
C LEU A 409 3.25 16.07 17.20
N ASN A 410 4.57 16.16 17.02
CA ASN A 410 5.39 16.99 17.92
C ASN A 410 5.08 18.49 17.71
N PRO A 411 4.60 19.21 18.74
CA PRO A 411 4.26 20.63 18.62
C PRO A 411 5.48 21.55 18.51
N SER A 412 6.68 21.05 18.83
CA SER A 412 7.92 21.83 18.73
C SER A 412 8.48 21.90 17.30
N LEU A 413 8.01 21.03 16.40
CA LEU A 413 8.42 20.98 15.01
C LEU A 413 7.48 21.84 14.17
N ASN A 414 8.02 22.61 13.22
CA ASN A 414 7.26 23.56 12.40
C ASN A 414 7.63 23.54 10.91
N GLU A 415 8.66 22.79 10.53
CA GLU A 415 9.13 22.62 9.16
C GLU A 415 9.31 21.12 8.85
N VAL A 416 9.03 20.74 7.60
CA VAL A 416 9.16 19.35 7.15
C VAL A 416 9.65 19.30 5.71
N GLY A 417 10.49 18.31 5.41
CA GLY A 417 10.72 17.84 4.04
C GLY A 417 10.15 16.44 3.86
N VAL A 418 9.48 16.21 2.75
CA VAL A 418 8.92 14.90 2.40
C VAL A 418 9.60 14.41 1.12
N GLY A 419 9.93 13.13 1.06
CA GLY A 419 10.52 12.49 -0.10
C GLY A 419 9.85 11.15 -0.37
N VAL A 420 9.60 10.87 -1.64
CA VAL A 420 8.96 9.61 -2.07
C VAL A 420 9.71 9.05 -3.28
N SER A 421 10.01 7.75 -3.26
CA SER A 421 10.60 7.04 -4.40
C SER A 421 9.99 5.65 -4.52
N GLY A 422 8.98 5.52 -5.38
CA GLY A 422 8.18 4.28 -5.46
C GLY A 422 7.40 4.09 -4.16
N SER A 423 7.47 2.89 -3.58
CA SER A 423 6.82 2.56 -2.31
C SER A 423 7.58 3.01 -1.07
N TYR A 424 8.66 3.79 -1.20
CA TYR A 424 9.50 4.30 -0.11
C TYR A 424 9.17 5.76 0.18
N TYR A 425 8.93 6.07 1.46
CA TYR A 425 8.59 7.40 1.95
C TYR A 425 9.58 7.81 3.03
N THR A 426 9.93 9.09 3.07
CA THR A 426 10.77 9.68 4.11
C THR A 426 10.22 11.05 4.48
N GLN A 427 10.03 11.30 5.78
CA GLN A 427 9.67 12.61 6.33
C GLN A 427 10.81 13.07 7.24
N LYS A 428 11.24 14.32 7.09
CA LYS A 428 12.29 14.93 7.92
C LYS A 428 11.76 16.20 8.52
N PHE A 429 11.66 16.24 9.84
CA PHE A 429 11.06 17.34 10.58
C PHE A 429 12.12 18.12 11.35
N ILE A 430 12.01 19.45 11.33
CA ILE A 430 12.86 20.37 12.09
C ILE A 430 12.01 21.46 12.78
N ARG A 431 12.67 22.25 13.63
CA ARG A 431 12.12 23.41 14.35
C ARG A 431 12.45 24.73 13.64
#